data_AF-A0A382TW20-F1
#
_entry.id   AF-A0A382TW20-F1
#
_cell.length_a   1.000
_cell.length_b   1.000
_cell.length_c   1.000
_cell.angle_alpha   90.00
_cell.angle_beta   90.00
_cell.angle_gamma   90.00
#
_symmetry.space_group_name_H-M   'P 1'
#
loop_
_entity.id
_entity.type
_entity.pdbx_description
1 polymer ?
#
loop_
_entity_poly.entity_id
_entity_poly.type
_entity_poly.pdbx_seq_one_letter_code
_entity_poly.pdbx_strand_id
1 'polypeptide(L)'
;MYTTNNISKPLLLWYKNSKRCLPWRNTKDPYNIWLSETMLQQTQVKTVIPFYNRWIEQFPDFESVARAHLDSLLMIWEGLGYYNRCQNFHKAVKTIVKKYNSYLPVNIEDFKALPG
;
A
#
# COMPACT_ATOMS: atom_id res chain seq x y z
N MET A 1 1.30 39.13 -8.43
CA MET A 1 0.56 38.08 -9.15
C MET A 1 1.53 36.96 -9.45
N TYR A 2 1.42 35.80 -8.80
CA TYR A 2 2.28 34.65 -9.11
C TYR A 2 1.78 34.04 -10.43
N THR A 3 2.59 34.13 -11.47
CA THR A 3 2.38 33.40 -12.71
C THR A 3 2.41 31.91 -12.38
N THR A 4 1.30 31.21 -12.56
CA THR A 4 1.24 29.75 -12.47
C THR A 4 2.04 29.16 -13.62
N ASN A 5 3.37 29.18 -13.50
CA ASN A 5 4.25 28.42 -14.38
C ASN A 5 3.75 26.98 -14.37
N ASN A 6 3.34 26.51 -15.55
CA ASN A 6 2.77 25.18 -15.74
C ASN A 6 3.86 24.12 -15.52
N ILE A 7 4.14 23.82 -14.25
CA ILE A 7 5.15 22.87 -13.78
C ILE A 7 4.77 21.43 -14.11
N SER A 8 3.49 21.16 -14.40
CA SER A 8 2.99 19.82 -14.69
C SER A 8 3.72 19.17 -15.87
N LYS A 9 3.87 19.89 -16.99
CA LYS A 9 4.58 19.38 -18.18
C LYS A 9 6.05 19.01 -17.91
N PRO A 10 6.90 19.92 -17.39
CA PRO A 10 8.30 19.59 -17.10
C PRO A 10 8.42 18.51 -16.02
N LEU A 11 7.55 18.49 -15.00
CA LEU A 11 7.56 17.46 -13.96
C LEU A 11 7.25 16.07 -14.52
N LEU A 12 6.23 15.95 -15.39
CA LEU A 12 5.87 14.68 -16.03
C LEU A 12 6.99 14.19 -16.97
N LEU A 13 7.62 15.10 -17.70
CA LEU A 13 8.76 14.75 -18.57
C LEU A 13 9.94 14.22 -17.74
N TRP A 14 10.29 14.91 -16.66
CA TRP A 14 11.33 14.43 -15.73
C TRP A 14 10.96 13.08 -15.13
N TYR A 15 9.72 12.90 -14.66
CA TYR A 15 9.29 11.63 -14.07
C TYR A 15 9.38 10.47 -15.06
N LYS A 16 9.01 10.70 -16.33
CA LYS A 16 9.12 9.69 -17.39
C LYS A 16 10.57 9.18 -17.54
N ASN A 17 11.55 10.07 -17.43
CA ASN A 17 12.97 9.75 -17.66
C ASN A 17 13.70 9.30 -16.38
N SER A 18 13.27 9.77 -15.20
CA SER A 18 14.02 9.64 -13.94
C SER A 18 13.34 8.75 -12.90
N LYS A 19 12.16 8.19 -13.18
CA LYS A 19 11.44 7.35 -12.21
C LYS A 19 12.27 6.14 -11.79
N ARG A 20 12.30 5.90 -10.48
CA ARG A 20 12.85 4.66 -9.91
C ARG A 20 11.96 3.46 -10.28
N CYS A 21 12.60 2.35 -10.60
CA CYS A 21 11.94 1.05 -10.70
C CYS A 21 11.63 0.54 -9.30
N LEU A 22 10.34 0.47 -8.94
CA LEU A 22 9.87 -0.02 -7.64
C LEU A 22 8.86 -1.14 -7.91
N PRO A 23 8.86 -2.25 -7.15
CA PRO A 23 8.00 -3.40 -7.44
C PRO A 23 6.52 -3.04 -7.57
N TRP A 24 6.00 -2.25 -6.63
CA TRP A 24 4.60 -1.78 -6.59
C TRP A 24 4.24 -0.78 -7.70
N ARG A 25 5.20 -0.28 -8.50
CA ARG A 25 4.94 0.57 -9.68
C ARG A 25 4.78 -0.22 -10.98
N ASN A 26 5.05 -1.52 -10.96
CA ASN A 26 4.92 -2.41 -12.13
C ASN A 26 3.55 -3.12 -12.18
N THR A 27 2.62 -2.72 -11.32
CA THR A 27 1.27 -3.27 -11.23
C THR A 27 0.23 -2.15 -11.15
N LYS A 28 -1.02 -2.48 -11.51
CA LYS A 28 -2.20 -1.63 -11.30
C LYS A 28 -3.13 -2.18 -10.22
N ASP A 29 -2.72 -3.26 -9.56
CA ASP A 29 -3.51 -3.92 -8.54
C ASP A 29 -3.64 -3.02 -7.29
N PRO A 30 -4.88 -2.63 -6.91
CA PRO A 30 -5.12 -1.81 -5.73
C PRO A 30 -4.58 -2.42 -4.43
N TYR A 31 -4.58 -3.74 -4.30
CA TYR A 31 -4.02 -4.42 -3.12
C TYR A 31 -2.53 -4.11 -2.97
N ASN A 32 -1.78 -4.38 -4.03
CA ASN A 32 -0.34 -4.17 -4.09
C ASN A 32 0.05 -2.70 -3.87
N ILE A 33 -0.69 -1.78 -4.49
CA ILE A 33 -0.45 -0.35 -4.35
C ILE A 33 -0.70 0.07 -2.90
N TRP A 34 -1.86 -0.26 -2.33
CA TRP A 34 -2.22 0.16 -0.98
C TRP A 34 -1.30 -0.44 0.09
N LEU A 35 -0.93 -1.73 -0.02
CA LEU A 35 0.07 -2.36 0.84
C LEU A 35 1.38 -1.57 0.84
N SER A 36 1.88 -1.19 -0.35
CA SER A 36 3.12 -0.44 -0.47
C SER A 36 3.03 0.94 0.20
N GLU A 37 1.91 1.65 0.02
CA GLU A 37 1.67 2.95 0.64
C GLU A 37 1.62 2.82 2.18
N THR A 38 0.94 1.80 2.71
CA THR A 38 0.93 1.50 4.15
C THR A 38 2.33 1.22 4.68
N MET A 39 3.14 0.43 3.98
CA MET A 39 4.53 0.14 4.37
C MET A 39 5.45 1.36 4.27
N LEU A 40 5.22 2.27 3.31
CA LEU A 40 6.02 3.47 3.09
C LEU A 40 5.75 4.59 4.10
N GLN A 41 4.65 4.53 4.86
CA GLN A 41 4.41 5.46 5.96
C GLN A 41 5.58 5.43 6.97
N GLN A 42 6.27 6.57 7.11
CA GLN A 42 7.41 6.75 8.03
C GLN A 42 8.54 5.71 7.85
N THR A 43 8.66 5.09 6.67
CA THR A 43 9.66 4.06 6.38
C THR A 43 10.35 4.32 5.04
N GLN A 44 11.68 4.19 4.98
CA GLN A 44 12.43 4.44 3.75
C GLN A 44 12.18 3.36 2.69
N VAL A 45 12.13 3.77 1.41
CA VAL A 45 11.90 2.87 0.27
C VAL A 45 12.82 1.65 0.26
N LYS A 46 14.13 1.85 0.50
CA LYS A 46 15.12 0.75 0.51
C LYS A 46 14.80 -0.33 1.57
N THR A 47 14.21 0.09 2.69
CA THR A 47 13.81 -0.81 3.78
C THR A 47 12.53 -1.55 3.42
N VAL A 48 11.57 -0.88 2.76
CA VAL A 48 10.27 -1.48 2.40
C VAL A 48 10.40 -2.58 1.34
N ILE A 49 11.28 -2.44 0.35
CA ILE A 49 11.40 -3.38 -0.79
C ILE A 49 11.45 -4.87 -0.36
N PRO A 50 12.36 -5.31 0.53
CA PRO A 50 12.41 -6.72 0.92
C PRO A 50 11.19 -7.17 1.73
N PHE A 51 10.55 -6.28 2.50
CA PHE A 51 9.33 -6.60 3.25
C PHE A 51 8.12 -6.75 2.34
N TYR A 52 7.96 -5.83 1.39
CA TYR A 52 6.91 -5.90 0.38
C TYR A 52 7.01 -7.21 -0.41
N ASN A 53 8.19 -7.57 -0.89
CA ASN A 53 8.39 -8.81 -1.67
C ASN A 53 8.03 -10.07 -0.87
N ARG A 54 8.47 -10.19 0.39
CA ARG A 54 8.10 -11.34 1.24
C ARG A 54 6.61 -11.37 1.55
N TRP A 55 6.01 -10.20 1.78
CA TRP A 55 4.59 -10.11 2.09
C TRP A 55 3.73 -10.59 0.91
N ILE A 56 3.98 -10.11 -0.30
CA ILE A 56 3.17 -10.49 -1.47
C ILE A 56 3.36 -11.95 -1.88
N GLU A 57 4.51 -12.55 -1.56
CA GLU A 57 4.75 -13.98 -1.77
C GLU A 57 3.88 -14.84 -0.84
N GLN A 58 3.73 -14.43 0.43
CA GLN A 58 2.95 -15.17 1.41
C GLN A 58 1.46 -14.80 1.43
N PHE A 59 1.14 -13.55 1.12
CA PHE A 59 -0.20 -12.97 1.13
C PHE A 59 -0.44 -12.22 -0.19
N PRO A 60 -0.81 -12.92 -1.28
CA PRO A 60 -0.91 -12.32 -2.61
C PRO A 60 -2.14 -11.44 -2.83
N ASP A 61 -3.14 -11.48 -1.95
CA ASP A 61 -4.45 -10.83 -2.13
C ASP A 61 -5.11 -10.40 -0.81
N PHE A 62 -6.27 -9.76 -0.90
CA PHE A 62 -7.05 -9.37 0.29
C PHE A 62 -7.54 -10.57 1.08
N GLU A 63 -7.96 -11.64 0.42
CA GLU A 63 -8.49 -12.85 1.05
C GLU A 63 -7.46 -13.58 1.90
N SER A 64 -6.22 -13.68 1.45
CA SER A 64 -5.11 -14.31 2.17
C SER A 64 -4.76 -13.52 3.43
N VAL A 65 -4.70 -12.18 3.36
CA VAL A 65 -4.52 -11.33 4.54
C VAL A 65 -5.70 -11.43 5.51
N ALA A 66 -6.95 -11.41 5.01
CA ALA A 66 -8.14 -11.50 5.86
C ALA A 66 -8.26 -12.83 6.62
N ARG A 67 -7.79 -13.93 6.01
CA ARG A 67 -7.78 -15.27 6.59
C ARG A 67 -6.61 -15.52 7.52
N ALA A 68 -5.51 -14.77 7.38
CA ALA A 68 -4.32 -14.97 8.19
C ALA A 68 -4.57 -14.64 9.67
N HIS A 69 -3.85 -15.35 10.55
CA HIS A 69 -3.76 -14.95 11.95
C HIS A 69 -2.96 -13.66 12.06
N LEU A 70 -3.33 -12.77 12.98
CA LEU A 70 -2.63 -11.49 13.13
C LEU A 70 -1.13 -11.72 13.44
N ASP A 71 -0.79 -12.73 14.23
CA ASP A 71 0.60 -13.03 14.60
C ASP A 71 1.46 -13.40 13.38
N SER A 72 0.90 -14.13 12.41
CA SER A 72 1.58 -14.45 11.15
C SER A 72 1.87 -13.20 10.32
N LEU A 73 0.94 -12.24 10.31
CA LEU A 73 1.14 -10.95 9.65
C LEU A 73 2.23 -10.12 10.36
N LEU A 74 2.17 -10.06 11.69
CA LEU A 74 3.14 -9.33 12.52
C LEU A 74 4.55 -9.91 12.39
N MET A 75 4.68 -11.23 12.25
CA MET A 75 5.96 -11.91 12.02
C MET A 75 6.64 -11.46 10.72
N ILE A 76 5.90 -11.31 9.60
CA ILE A 76 6.48 -10.76 8.37
C ILE A 76 6.79 -9.26 8.51
N TRP A 77 5.97 -8.54 9.28
CA TRP A 77 6.13 -7.11 9.53
C TRP A 77 7.26 -6.77 10.52
N GLU A 78 7.84 -7.78 11.17
CA GLU A 78 8.83 -7.62 12.23
C GLU A 78 10.08 -6.87 11.73
N GLY A 79 10.41 -5.77 12.40
CA GLY A 79 11.52 -4.90 12.02
C GLY A 79 11.15 -3.72 11.11
N LEU A 80 9.93 -3.65 10.57
CA LEU A 80 9.45 -2.46 9.84
C LEU A 80 9.00 -1.32 10.78
N GLY A 81 8.72 -1.64 12.05
CA GLY A 81 8.25 -0.68 13.05
C GLY A 81 6.80 -0.23 12.82
N TYR A 82 6.27 0.54 13.79
CA TYR A 82 4.88 1.03 13.77
C TYR A 82 3.85 -0.08 13.50
N TYR A 83 3.83 -1.11 14.34
CA TYR A 83 3.00 -2.32 14.18
C TYR A 83 1.49 -2.04 14.08
N ASN A 84 1.01 -0.90 14.59
CA ASN A 84 -0.38 -0.47 14.40
C ASN A 84 -0.76 -0.37 12.91
N ARG A 85 0.18 -0.07 12.01
CA ARG A 85 -0.07 -0.08 10.55
C ARG A 85 -0.49 -1.45 10.06
N CYS A 86 0.24 -2.50 10.45
CA CYS A 86 -0.10 -3.88 10.12
C CYS A 86 -1.47 -4.28 10.69
N GLN A 87 -1.74 -3.92 11.95
CA GLN A 87 -3.00 -4.24 12.60
C GLN A 87 -4.18 -3.54 11.94
N ASN A 88 -4.03 -2.25 11.62
CA ASN A 88 -5.07 -1.47 10.96
C ASN A 88 -5.30 -1.96 9.53
N PHE A 89 -4.24 -2.23 8.78
CA PHE A 89 -4.33 -2.84 7.46
C PHE A 89 -5.10 -4.16 7.51
N HIS A 90 -4.78 -5.07 8.45
CA HIS A 90 -5.52 -6.32 8.62
C HIS A 90 -7.01 -6.10 8.93
N LYS A 91 -7.35 -5.17 9.84
CA LYS A 91 -8.74 -4.82 10.15
C LYS A 91 -9.48 -4.25 8.94
N ALA A 92 -8.82 -3.39 8.18
CA ALA A 92 -9.36 -2.79 6.97
C ALA A 92 -9.57 -3.84 5.87
N VAL A 93 -8.60 -4.73 5.66
CA VAL A 93 -8.72 -5.84 4.71
C VAL A 93 -9.86 -6.80 5.09
N LYS A 94 -10.04 -7.11 6.37
CA LYS A 94 -11.22 -7.86 6.84
C LYS A 94 -12.54 -7.18 6.49
N THR A 95 -12.59 -5.86 6.61
CA THR A 95 -13.76 -5.07 6.17
C THR A 95 -13.94 -5.12 4.66
N ILE A 96 -12.87 -5.03 3.87
CA ILE A 96 -12.91 -5.13 2.41
C ILE A 96 -13.47 -6.48 1.96
N VAL A 97 -12.95 -7.59 2.49
CA VAL A 97 -13.43 -8.93 2.14
C VAL A 97 -14.89 -9.11 2.54
N LYS A 98 -15.28 -8.67 3.75
CA LYS A 98 -16.64 -8.87 4.26
C LYS A 98 -17.70 -7.97 3.62
N LYS A 99 -17.41 -6.67 3.46
CA LYS A 99 -18.39 -5.65 3.03
C LYS A 99 -18.33 -5.38 1.53
N TYR A 100 -17.17 -5.48 0.92
CA TYR A 100 -16.92 -5.07 -0.45
C TYR A 100 -16.50 -6.23 -1.36
N ASN A 101 -16.67 -7.49 -0.92
CA ASN A 101 -16.38 -8.70 -1.68
C ASN A 101 -14.96 -8.70 -2.29
N SER A 102 -13.97 -8.31 -1.48
CA SER A 102 -12.56 -8.21 -1.87
C SER A 102 -12.22 -7.10 -2.88
N TYR A 103 -13.15 -6.19 -3.16
CA TYR A 103 -12.89 -5.01 -3.98
C TYR A 103 -12.65 -3.78 -3.11
N LEU A 104 -11.62 -3.02 -3.45
CA LEU A 104 -11.34 -1.74 -2.79
C LEU A 104 -12.50 -0.76 -3.07
N PRO A 105 -13.02 -0.02 -2.06
CA PRO A 105 -14.08 0.94 -2.28
C PRO A 105 -13.69 2.00 -3.29
N VAL A 106 -14.56 2.26 -4.28
CA VAL A 106 -14.32 3.27 -5.33
C VAL A 106 -14.60 4.68 -4.83
N ASN A 107 -15.48 4.81 -3.83
CA ASN A 107 -15.79 6.09 -3.20
C ASN A 107 -14.70 6.46 -2.18
N ILE A 108 -14.22 7.70 -2.26
CA ILE A 108 -13.16 8.20 -1.39
C ILE A 108 -13.55 8.24 0.10
N GLU A 109 -14.81 8.52 0.41
CA GLU A 109 -15.31 8.56 1.79
C GLU A 109 -15.39 7.15 2.39
N ASP A 110 -15.82 6.17 1.60
CA ASP A 110 -15.81 4.76 2.01
C ASP A 110 -14.38 4.23 2.21
N PHE A 111 -13.43 4.66 1.37
CA PHE A 111 -12.03 4.30 1.51
C PHE A 111 -11.40 4.94 2.76
N LYS A 112 -11.65 6.23 3.02
CA LYS A 112 -11.18 6.92 4.23
C LYS A 112 -11.76 6.36 5.53
N ALA A 113 -12.93 5.73 5.47
CA ALA A 113 -13.54 5.10 6.63
C ALA A 113 -12.87 3.78 7.04
N LEU A 114 -11.98 3.22 6.19
CA LEU A 114 -11.20 2.05 6.53
C LEU A 114 -10.16 2.37 7.62
N PRO A 115 -9.89 1.46 8.57
CA PRO A 115 -8.86 1.67 9.59
C PRO A 115 -7.44 1.88 9.00
N GLY A 116 -6.74 2.90 9.50
CA GLY A 116 -5.33 3.17 9.18
C GLY A 116 -5.17 4.19 8.06
#